data_AF-A0AAP3H6R2-F1
#
_entry.id   AF-A0AAP3H6R2-F1
#
_cell.length_a   1.000
_cell.length_b   1.000
_cell.length_c   1.000
_cell.angle_alpha   90.00
_cell.angle_beta   90.00
_cell.angle_gamma   90.00
#
_symmetry.space_group_name_H-M   'P 1'
#
loop_
_entity.id
_entity.type
_entity.pdbx_description
1 polymer ?
#
loop_
_entity_poly.entity_id
_entity_poly.type
_entity_poly.pdbx_seq_one_letter_code
_entity_poly.pdbx_strand_id
1 'polypeptide(L)'
;MKTSFKTCTLAAALILSALSAHASDGKSQQPHLRAYDLPDHDPIGEPPGDATPDRTVDITVRETGSGYMLFDPDALHIENGAVVRFRVTNSGKLDHTFFLGSFDEVTENRQWMQEHPDMTHDAANFISIPSGETGELIWKFSDVTNLEFACLVPGHRDAGCGGSSSCMITSPHPPDIERAPMSLMDRYHVLVHDVSALFGYDYNDTTPDWVHPFIHLILVLAPGLLIGVALYLVLRGILRLWSRPAKPVARMNHVRGLDAGLFSSVLRYTRRQQAQMIMLSLLALPILYLTLELPKQIVNNALESATFPVEVLGQSLDQVIFLLLLCGLYLLSISLNGLIKYTLNVFKGYTAERFLRRFRLLIYRRWRSDAEASEQSEIVPILAQEVEPIGGFAAEVLTLPVLQGGTLFTILLFMFIQDPILGAAALTVLPIQLILLPKLQRRVNTLSRIRIKEVRDLGRQLSEQLRERQGASSGLSAAGASFKALEQVRRRIFRLKFFIKALNNFLTALTPFLFYSLGGYFVIEGRITLGALVAVLAAHKDFSAPLKELFRYYQALEDTRIRYQEITTFFAGTPPRMEEQQSAGVHRLAIRRPPEHALSQT
;
A
#
# COMPACT_ATOMS: atom_id res chain seq x y z
N MET A 1 -4.57 -30.16 -26.34
CA MET A 1 -4.10 -29.19 -25.31
C MET A 1 -2.71 -29.57 -24.74
N LYS A 2 -1.69 -29.87 -25.57
CA LYS A 2 -0.32 -30.17 -25.09
C LYS A 2 0.80 -29.43 -25.87
N THR A 3 0.45 -28.58 -26.84
CA THR A 3 1.42 -27.96 -27.76
C THR A 3 1.69 -26.47 -27.53
N SER A 4 0.88 -25.76 -26.73
CA SER A 4 1.08 -24.31 -26.48
C SER A 4 1.97 -23.94 -25.28
N PHE A 5 2.54 -24.92 -24.56
CA PHE A 5 3.32 -24.63 -23.34
C PHE A 5 4.84 -24.53 -23.58
N LYS A 6 5.33 -24.94 -24.75
CA LYS A 6 6.79 -24.97 -25.05
C LYS A 6 7.32 -23.68 -25.69
N THR A 7 6.45 -22.79 -26.16
CA THR A 7 6.87 -21.56 -26.87
C THR A 7 7.08 -20.35 -25.96
N CYS A 8 6.64 -20.37 -24.70
CA CYS A 8 6.82 -19.25 -23.76
C CYS A 8 8.11 -19.30 -22.93
N THR A 9 8.81 -20.44 -22.87
CA THR A 9 10.06 -20.58 -22.08
C THR A 9 11.32 -20.17 -22.82
N LEU A 10 11.26 -19.94 -24.15
CA LEU A 10 12.42 -19.56 -24.96
C LEU A 10 12.60 -18.04 -25.16
N ALA A 11 11.60 -17.22 -24.82
CA ALA A 11 11.68 -15.76 -24.97
C ALA A 11 12.31 -15.05 -23.75
N ALA A 12 12.48 -15.74 -22.62
CA ALA A 12 13.02 -15.13 -21.38
C ALA A 12 14.54 -15.26 -21.24
N ALA A 13 15.23 -15.97 -22.14
CA ALA A 13 16.67 -16.23 -22.06
C ALA A 13 17.54 -15.34 -22.99
N LEU A 14 16.95 -14.40 -23.72
CA LEU A 14 17.64 -13.63 -24.78
C LEU A 14 17.85 -12.13 -24.48
N ILE A 15 17.56 -11.67 -23.25
CA ILE A 15 17.70 -10.25 -22.87
C ILE A 15 18.93 -10.00 -21.97
N LEU A 16 19.69 -11.03 -21.59
CA LEU A 16 20.80 -10.89 -20.63
C LEU A 16 22.21 -11.01 -21.24
N SER A 17 22.42 -10.50 -22.46
CA SER A 17 23.73 -10.59 -23.13
C SER A 17 24.03 -9.42 -24.06
N ALA A 18 23.97 -8.18 -23.56
CA ALA A 18 24.58 -7.04 -24.27
C ALA A 18 24.83 -5.87 -23.32
N LEU A 19 25.87 -5.96 -22.50
CA LEU A 19 26.59 -4.79 -21.99
C LEU A 19 28.07 -5.17 -21.87
N SER A 20 28.80 -5.07 -22.97
CA SER A 20 30.26 -5.01 -22.97
C SER A 20 30.64 -3.58 -23.31
N ALA A 21 30.84 -2.77 -22.27
CA ALA A 21 31.45 -1.45 -22.40
C ALA A 21 32.88 -1.62 -22.93
N HIS A 22 33.19 -0.95 -24.03
CA HIS A 22 34.57 -0.77 -24.50
C HIS A 22 35.17 0.39 -23.68
N ALA A 23 36.01 0.07 -22.70
CA ALA A 23 36.86 1.07 -22.05
C ALA A 23 38.09 1.31 -22.93
N SER A 24 38.32 2.55 -23.32
CA SER A 24 39.55 3.00 -23.98
C SER A 24 40.58 3.35 -22.91
N ASP A 25 41.81 2.85 -23.04
CA ASP A 25 42.88 2.95 -22.04
C ASP A 25 43.65 4.28 -22.23
N GLY A 26 43.17 5.36 -21.61
CA GLY A 26 43.79 6.70 -21.61
C GLY A 26 44.74 6.95 -20.43
N LYS A 27 45.58 5.97 -20.08
CA LYS A 27 46.27 5.85 -18.77
C LYS A 27 47.46 6.79 -18.49
N SER A 28 47.54 8.00 -19.04
CA SER A 28 48.64 8.91 -18.66
C SER A 28 48.40 10.41 -18.84
N GLN A 29 47.18 10.84 -19.14
CA GLN A 29 46.88 12.27 -19.31
C GLN A 29 45.90 12.73 -18.23
N GLN A 30 46.21 13.87 -17.60
CA GLN A 30 45.25 14.60 -16.77
C GLN A 30 44.03 14.95 -17.63
N PRO A 31 42.79 14.68 -17.16
CA PRO A 31 41.59 15.09 -17.86
C PRO A 31 41.65 16.59 -18.14
N HIS A 32 41.33 17.00 -19.37
CA HIS A 32 40.97 18.39 -19.69
C HIS A 32 42.05 19.47 -19.48
N LEU A 33 43.34 19.11 -19.43
CA LEU A 33 44.47 20.05 -19.22
C LEU A 33 44.48 21.26 -20.18
N ARG A 34 43.77 21.15 -21.31
CA ARG A 34 43.52 22.21 -22.31
C ARG A 34 42.15 22.03 -22.99
N ALA A 35 41.09 21.75 -22.22
CA ALA A 35 39.75 21.56 -22.80
C ALA A 35 39.26 22.76 -23.63
N TYR A 36 39.73 23.97 -23.32
CA TYR A 36 39.46 25.19 -24.09
C TYR A 36 40.15 25.28 -25.47
N ASP A 37 41.17 24.44 -25.75
CA ASP A 37 41.91 24.43 -27.02
C ASP A 37 41.40 23.35 -28.00
N LEU A 38 40.40 22.55 -27.61
CA LEU A 38 39.93 21.38 -28.38
C LEU A 38 38.63 21.70 -29.16
N PRO A 39 38.54 21.40 -30.48
CA PRO A 39 37.38 21.76 -31.30
C PRO A 39 36.05 21.06 -30.96
N ASP A 40 36.07 19.99 -30.16
CA ASP A 40 34.91 19.14 -29.85
C ASP A 40 34.47 19.23 -28.36
N HIS A 41 34.98 20.21 -27.60
CA HIS A 41 34.56 20.47 -26.22
C HIS A 41 33.82 21.80 -26.16
N ASP A 42 32.59 21.83 -25.62
CA ASP A 42 31.92 23.10 -25.28
C ASP A 42 32.67 23.70 -24.08
N PRO A 43 33.45 24.78 -24.25
CA PRO A 43 34.26 25.32 -23.16
C PRO A 43 33.33 26.05 -22.19
N ILE A 44 33.41 25.73 -20.89
CA ILE A 44 32.72 26.45 -19.80
C ILE A 44 33.10 27.94 -19.71
N GLY A 45 34.10 28.35 -20.49
CA GLY A 45 34.64 29.70 -20.61
C GLY A 45 36.10 29.67 -21.05
N GLU A 46 36.77 30.81 -20.98
CA GLU A 46 38.19 30.96 -21.35
C GLU A 46 38.96 31.81 -20.32
N PRO A 47 40.30 31.63 -20.22
CA PRO A 47 41.15 32.57 -19.51
C PRO A 47 40.93 33.99 -20.06
N PRO A 48 41.02 35.05 -19.24
CA PRO A 48 40.57 36.40 -19.60
C PRO A 48 41.39 37.06 -20.73
N GLY A 49 42.56 36.53 -21.09
CA GLY A 49 43.51 37.21 -21.97
C GLY A 49 43.87 38.60 -21.42
N ASP A 50 43.61 39.65 -22.23
CA ASP A 50 43.82 41.06 -21.84
C ASP A 50 42.56 41.72 -21.22
N ALA A 51 41.47 40.97 -21.00
CA ALA A 51 40.22 41.52 -20.49
C ALA A 51 40.28 41.89 -19.00
N THR A 52 39.78 43.07 -18.65
CA THR A 52 39.66 43.51 -17.25
C THR A 52 38.41 42.91 -16.60
N PRO A 53 38.46 42.45 -15.33
CA PRO A 53 37.29 41.87 -14.66
C PRO A 53 36.17 42.90 -14.45
N ASP A 54 34.95 42.52 -14.81
CA ASP A 54 33.72 43.30 -14.60
C ASP A 54 33.29 43.29 -13.12
N ARG A 55 33.61 42.21 -12.41
CA ARG A 55 33.24 42.00 -11.00
C ARG A 55 34.30 41.18 -10.27
N THR A 56 34.51 41.48 -8.99
CA THR A 56 35.24 40.61 -8.07
C THR A 56 34.24 39.92 -7.13
N VAL A 57 34.39 38.61 -6.96
CA VAL A 57 33.59 37.78 -6.06
C VAL A 57 34.54 37.21 -5.01
N ASP A 58 34.35 37.63 -3.76
CA ASP A 58 35.09 37.09 -2.63
C ASP A 58 34.42 35.80 -2.14
N ILE A 59 35.18 34.70 -2.10
CA ILE A 59 34.74 33.39 -1.62
C ILE A 59 35.61 33.02 -0.44
N THR A 60 35.02 32.60 0.67
CA THR A 60 35.76 32.12 1.84
C THR A 60 35.56 30.62 2.01
N VAL A 61 36.66 29.88 2.14
CA VAL A 61 36.63 28.48 2.57
C VAL A 61 36.80 28.44 4.07
N ARG A 62 35.87 27.78 4.78
CA ARG A 62 35.94 27.62 6.24
C ARG A 62 35.63 26.19 6.67
N GLU A 63 36.24 25.80 7.78
CA GLU A 63 35.95 24.56 8.50
C GLU A 63 35.07 24.87 9.71
N THR A 64 33.97 24.14 9.85
CA THR A 64 33.08 24.21 11.02
C THR A 64 33.64 23.38 12.16
N GLY A 65 33.22 23.66 13.40
CA GLY A 65 33.66 22.90 14.58
C GLY A 65 33.25 21.41 14.57
N SER A 66 32.32 21.02 13.70
CA SER A 66 31.90 19.63 13.47
C SER A 66 32.66 18.94 12.34
N GLY A 67 33.65 19.61 11.73
CA GLY A 67 34.49 19.04 10.67
C GLY A 67 33.95 19.22 9.25
N TYR A 68 32.81 19.91 9.06
CA TYR A 68 32.34 20.24 7.72
C TYR A 68 33.15 21.38 7.11
N MET A 69 33.43 21.27 5.82
CA MET A 69 34.17 22.25 5.02
C MET A 69 33.18 22.94 4.07
N LEU A 70 33.18 24.26 4.02
CA LEU A 70 32.18 25.04 3.31
C LEU A 70 32.82 26.18 2.52
N PHE A 71 32.34 26.40 1.29
CA PHE A 71 32.51 27.66 0.58
C PHE A 71 31.40 28.63 0.98
N ASP A 72 31.75 29.90 1.18
CA ASP A 72 30.81 30.98 1.45
C ASP A 72 31.10 32.18 0.53
N PRO A 73 30.19 32.57 -0.37
CA PRO A 73 28.87 31.97 -0.61
C PRO A 73 28.95 30.59 -1.29
N ASP A 74 27.91 29.78 -1.12
CA ASP A 74 27.73 28.48 -1.78
C ASP A 74 27.02 28.60 -3.14
N ALA A 75 26.24 29.65 -3.38
CA ALA A 75 25.62 29.89 -4.67
C ALA A 75 26.03 31.24 -5.27
N LEU A 76 26.34 31.23 -6.58
CA LEU A 76 26.73 32.41 -7.34
C LEU A 76 25.88 32.57 -8.59
N HIS A 77 25.59 33.82 -8.93
CA HIS A 77 24.90 34.20 -10.17
C HIS A 77 25.83 35.08 -10.99
N ILE A 78 26.07 34.66 -12.23
CA ILE A 78 26.98 35.32 -13.17
C ILE A 78 26.23 35.59 -14.46
N GLU A 79 26.43 36.78 -15.02
CA GLU A 79 25.83 37.15 -16.30
C GLU A 79 26.63 36.53 -17.45
N ASN A 80 25.93 36.13 -18.52
CA ASN A 80 26.60 35.64 -19.73
C ASN A 80 27.54 36.72 -20.30
N GLY A 81 28.78 36.34 -20.62
CA GLY A 81 29.81 37.22 -21.18
C GLY A 81 30.65 37.97 -20.14
N ALA A 82 30.34 37.84 -18.85
CA ALA A 82 31.06 38.53 -17.79
C ALA A 82 32.47 37.94 -17.57
N VAL A 83 33.43 38.81 -17.29
CA VAL A 83 34.77 38.46 -16.79
C VAL A 83 34.77 38.63 -15.27
N VAL A 84 34.84 37.53 -14.53
CA VAL A 84 34.77 37.55 -13.06
C VAL A 84 36.12 37.19 -12.46
N ARG A 85 36.57 38.00 -11.49
CA ARG A 85 37.69 37.67 -10.61
C ARG A 85 37.15 37.01 -9.34
N PHE A 86 37.44 35.73 -9.15
CA PHE A 86 37.23 35.03 -7.90
C PHE A 86 38.43 35.26 -6.99
N ARG A 87 38.21 35.85 -5.82
CA ARG A 87 39.21 35.93 -4.76
C ARG A 87 38.82 34.94 -3.68
N VAL A 88 39.55 33.84 -3.60
CA VAL A 88 39.20 32.72 -2.72
C VAL A 88 40.15 32.70 -1.53
N THR A 89 39.62 32.96 -0.33
CA THR A 89 40.38 33.04 0.92
C THR A 89 40.17 31.78 1.73
N ASN A 90 41.25 31.10 2.11
CA ASN A 90 41.18 29.94 2.99
C ASN A 90 41.32 30.37 4.46
N SER A 91 40.20 30.37 5.19
CA SER A 91 40.14 30.65 6.63
C SER A 91 40.22 29.38 7.51
N GLY A 92 40.28 28.20 6.88
CA GLY A 92 40.42 26.90 7.51
C GLY A 92 41.86 26.57 7.91
N LYS A 93 42.07 25.39 8.51
CA LYS A 93 43.39 24.88 8.89
C LYS A 93 43.97 23.89 7.89
N LEU A 94 43.14 23.37 6.99
CA LEU A 94 43.54 22.44 5.94
C LEU A 94 43.75 23.19 4.63
N ASP A 95 44.58 22.63 3.76
CA ASP A 95 44.76 23.15 2.41
C ASP A 95 43.52 22.84 1.58
N HIS A 96 43.03 23.83 0.83
CA HIS A 96 41.86 23.68 -0.03
C HIS A 96 42.23 24.00 -1.47
N THR A 97 41.42 23.53 -2.39
CA THR A 97 41.52 23.88 -3.80
C THR A 97 40.21 24.46 -4.28
N PHE A 98 40.28 25.29 -5.30
CA PHE A 98 39.11 25.83 -5.99
C PHE A 98 39.24 25.46 -7.46
N PHE A 99 38.36 24.57 -7.90
CA PHE A 99 38.24 24.17 -9.30
C PHE A 99 36.86 24.58 -9.81
N LEU A 100 36.81 25.26 -10.95
CA LEU A 100 35.58 25.69 -11.60
C LEU A 100 35.32 24.85 -12.85
N GLY A 101 34.24 24.08 -12.87
CA GLY A 101 33.95 23.12 -13.95
C GLY A 101 32.46 22.82 -14.11
N SER A 102 32.11 22.10 -15.17
CA SER A 102 30.85 21.38 -15.22
C SER A 102 30.83 20.23 -14.21
N PHE A 103 29.63 19.71 -13.87
CA PHE A 103 29.50 18.59 -12.94
C PHE A 103 30.29 17.34 -13.37
N ASP A 104 30.31 17.07 -14.68
CA ASP A 104 31.04 15.93 -15.25
C ASP A 104 32.56 16.15 -15.13
N GLU A 105 33.06 17.35 -15.46
CA GLU A 105 34.49 17.68 -15.35
C GLU A 105 34.99 17.65 -13.89
N VAL A 106 34.20 18.16 -12.95
CA VAL A 106 34.54 18.10 -11.51
C VAL A 106 34.63 16.65 -11.04
N THR A 107 33.71 15.80 -11.53
CA THR A 107 33.68 14.37 -11.16
C THR A 107 34.88 13.62 -11.73
N GLU A 108 35.21 13.84 -13.00
CA GLU A 108 36.35 13.21 -13.68
C GLU A 108 37.69 13.65 -13.07
N ASN A 109 37.89 14.94 -12.84
CA ASN A 109 39.12 15.47 -12.23
C ASN A 109 39.30 14.98 -10.79
N ARG A 110 38.21 14.85 -10.03
CA ARG A 110 38.26 14.27 -8.68
C ARG A 110 38.71 12.81 -8.71
N GLN A 111 38.14 11.99 -9.59
CA GLN A 111 38.54 10.58 -9.72
C GLN A 111 40.02 10.47 -10.08
N TRP A 112 40.48 11.32 -10.99
CA TRP A 112 41.89 11.35 -11.36
C TRP A 112 42.81 11.71 -10.18
N MET A 113 42.44 12.71 -9.37
CA MET A 113 43.19 13.12 -8.16
C MET A 113 43.20 12.05 -7.07
N GLN A 114 42.14 11.23 -6.96
CA GLN A 114 42.10 10.09 -6.06
C GLN A 114 43.05 8.97 -6.50
N GLU A 115 43.18 8.76 -7.81
CA GLU A 115 44.08 7.75 -8.38
C GLU A 115 45.55 8.21 -8.41
N HIS A 116 45.79 9.53 -8.38
CA HIS A 116 47.13 10.14 -8.47
C HIS A 116 47.39 11.17 -7.34
N PRO A 117 47.38 10.75 -6.06
CA PRO A 117 47.46 11.67 -4.91
C PRO A 117 48.79 12.42 -4.80
N ASP A 118 49.87 11.90 -5.38
CA ASP A 118 51.20 12.52 -5.34
C ASP A 118 51.46 13.49 -6.51
N MET A 119 50.52 13.65 -7.44
CA MET A 119 50.66 14.51 -8.61
C MET A 119 49.98 15.86 -8.39
N THR A 120 50.62 16.94 -8.85
CA THR A 120 50.04 18.29 -8.82
C THR A 120 49.02 18.47 -9.94
N HIS A 121 47.81 18.89 -9.61
CA HIS A 121 46.81 19.35 -10.59
C HIS A 121 47.16 20.76 -11.05
N ASP A 122 47.32 20.94 -12.36
CA ASP A 122 47.62 22.23 -12.97
C ASP A 122 46.69 22.43 -14.17
N ALA A 123 45.63 23.21 -13.96
CA ALA A 123 44.65 23.56 -14.98
C ALA A 123 44.30 25.05 -14.89
N ALA A 124 43.94 25.67 -16.00
CA ALA A 124 43.69 27.13 -16.04
C ALA A 124 42.49 27.59 -15.19
N ASN A 125 41.57 26.67 -14.90
CA ASN A 125 40.39 26.84 -14.05
C ASN A 125 40.57 26.26 -12.63
N PHE A 126 41.83 26.05 -12.20
CA PHE A 126 42.20 25.50 -10.91
C PHE A 126 43.10 26.47 -10.13
N ILE A 127 42.89 26.55 -8.81
CA ILE A 127 43.83 27.20 -7.90
C ILE A 127 43.97 26.41 -6.59
N SER A 128 45.21 26.29 -6.12
CA SER A 128 45.53 25.76 -4.79
C SER A 128 45.57 26.90 -3.78
N ILE A 129 44.95 26.69 -2.61
CA ILE A 129 44.75 27.71 -1.58
C ILE A 129 45.17 27.13 -0.23
N PRO A 130 46.46 27.22 0.11
CA PRO A 130 46.97 26.76 1.40
C PRO A 130 46.27 27.44 2.58
N SER A 131 46.32 26.80 3.75
CA SER A 131 45.74 27.34 4.99
C SER A 131 46.19 28.78 5.27
N GLY A 132 45.24 29.72 5.34
CA GLY A 132 45.50 31.13 5.63
C GLY A 132 45.89 31.98 4.42
N GLU A 133 45.98 31.41 3.22
CA GLU A 133 46.30 32.13 1.99
C GLU A 133 45.05 32.54 1.19
N THR A 134 45.25 33.42 0.21
CA THR A 134 44.23 33.87 -0.72
C THR A 134 44.69 33.63 -2.14
N GLY A 135 43.91 32.88 -2.90
CA GLY A 135 44.12 32.66 -4.33
C GLY A 135 43.22 33.57 -5.17
N GLU A 136 43.66 33.93 -6.37
CA GLU A 136 42.82 34.63 -7.35
C GLU A 136 42.70 33.82 -8.65
N LEU A 137 41.46 33.62 -9.13
CA LEU A 137 41.15 33.05 -10.44
C LEU A 137 40.33 34.06 -11.23
N ILE A 138 40.75 34.39 -12.45
CA ILE A 138 39.98 35.25 -13.34
C ILE A 138 39.47 34.39 -14.49
N TRP A 139 38.17 34.45 -14.77
CA TRP A 139 37.53 33.62 -15.78
C TRP A 139 36.51 34.42 -16.58
N LYS A 140 36.50 34.21 -17.90
CA LYS A 140 35.52 34.78 -18.82
C LYS A 140 34.50 33.71 -19.19
N PHE A 141 33.22 33.98 -18.93
CA PHE A 141 32.14 33.05 -19.20
C PHE A 141 31.55 33.26 -20.60
N SER A 142 31.62 32.24 -21.45
CA SER A 142 31.23 32.35 -22.86
C SER A 142 29.85 31.74 -23.17
N ASP A 143 29.40 30.76 -22.39
CA ASP A 143 28.15 30.03 -22.64
C ASP A 143 27.23 29.98 -21.40
N VAL A 144 25.91 29.92 -21.65
CA VAL A 144 24.90 29.78 -20.60
C VAL A 144 24.85 28.33 -20.13
N THR A 145 25.62 28.01 -19.10
CA THR A 145 25.70 26.66 -18.53
C THR A 145 25.62 26.68 -17.00
N ASN A 146 25.17 25.57 -16.41
CA ASN A 146 25.24 25.35 -14.97
C ASN A 146 26.63 24.84 -14.64
N LEU A 147 27.34 25.58 -13.80
CA LEU A 147 28.69 25.25 -13.36
C LEU A 147 28.71 24.94 -11.86
N GLU A 148 29.76 24.24 -11.46
CA GLU A 148 30.06 23.88 -10.10
C GLU A 148 31.47 24.36 -9.76
N PHE A 149 31.65 24.84 -8.53
CA PHE A 149 32.98 25.04 -7.96
C PHE A 149 33.17 24.12 -6.77
N ALA A 150 34.29 23.38 -6.73
CA ALA A 150 34.52 22.37 -5.72
C ALA A 150 35.99 22.27 -5.30
N CYS A 151 36.21 21.71 -4.11
CA CYS A 151 37.53 21.33 -3.65
C CYS A 151 37.83 19.89 -4.10
N LEU A 152 38.91 19.74 -4.86
CA LEU A 152 39.36 18.45 -5.41
C LEU A 152 40.28 17.67 -4.46
N VAL A 153 40.63 18.22 -3.29
CA VAL A 153 41.40 17.49 -2.28
C VAL A 153 40.61 16.24 -1.85
N PRO A 154 41.21 15.04 -1.90
CA PRO A 154 40.52 13.80 -1.56
C PRO A 154 39.84 13.87 -0.18
N GLY A 155 38.53 13.56 -0.14
CA GLY A 155 37.73 13.56 1.09
C GLY A 155 37.14 14.92 1.51
N HIS A 156 37.60 16.05 0.96
CA HIS A 156 37.11 17.37 1.36
C HIS A 156 35.67 17.64 0.85
N ARG A 157 35.33 17.17 -0.36
CA ARG A 157 33.97 17.25 -0.91
C ARG A 157 32.97 16.42 -0.09
N ASP A 158 33.37 15.22 0.33
CA ASP A 158 32.55 14.35 1.17
C ASP A 158 32.33 14.94 2.57
N ALA A 159 33.25 15.81 3.01
CA ALA A 159 33.13 16.65 4.19
C ALA A 159 32.36 17.98 3.94
N GLY A 160 31.78 18.19 2.75
CA GLY A 160 30.90 19.32 2.43
C GLY A 160 31.47 20.34 1.43
N CYS A 161 32.76 20.28 1.08
CA CYS A 161 33.45 21.28 0.25
C CYS A 161 33.15 21.13 -1.26
N GLY A 162 31.87 21.22 -1.62
CA GLY A 162 31.35 21.13 -3.00
C GLY A 162 29.91 20.60 -3.12
N GLY A 163 29.32 20.06 -2.06
CA GLY A 163 28.00 19.38 -2.13
C GLY A 163 26.78 20.28 -2.39
N SER A 164 26.95 21.60 -2.37
CA SER A 164 25.88 22.59 -2.62
C SER A 164 26.37 23.81 -3.41
N SER A 165 27.59 23.74 -3.95
CA SER A 165 28.31 24.90 -4.48
C SER A 165 28.04 25.13 -5.97
N SER A 166 27.03 25.93 -6.33
CA SER A 166 26.59 26.10 -7.73
C SER A 166 26.80 27.52 -8.25
N CYS A 167 27.24 27.61 -9.51
CA CYS A 167 27.29 28.85 -10.28
C CYS A 167 26.32 28.75 -11.46
N MET A 168 25.28 29.58 -11.46
CA MET A 168 24.30 29.62 -12.55
C MET A 168 24.54 30.84 -13.44
N ILE A 169 24.76 30.59 -14.73
CA ILE A 169 24.89 31.65 -15.74
C ILE A 169 23.49 31.93 -16.30
N THR A 170 23.07 33.20 -16.31
CA THR A 170 21.75 33.58 -16.85
C THR A 170 21.87 34.73 -17.86
N SER A 171 20.91 34.83 -18.79
CA SER A 171 20.78 36.00 -19.67
C SER A 171 20.26 37.22 -18.89
N PRO A 172 20.63 38.46 -19.29
CA PRO A 172 20.36 39.64 -18.47
C PRO A 172 18.86 39.94 -18.35
N HIS A 173 18.34 40.00 -17.13
CA HIS A 173 17.03 40.60 -16.84
C HIS A 173 17.06 41.40 -15.52
N PRO A 174 16.31 42.53 -15.43
CA PRO A 174 16.51 43.60 -14.46
C PRO A 174 15.98 43.24 -13.05
N PRO A 175 16.30 44.02 -12.01
CA PRO A 175 16.05 43.64 -10.63
C PRO A 175 14.59 43.80 -10.21
N ASP A 176 14.25 43.08 -9.14
CA ASP A 176 13.03 43.12 -8.33
C ASP A 176 11.84 42.26 -8.81
N ILE A 177 11.74 41.05 -8.27
CA ILE A 177 10.47 40.30 -8.20
C ILE A 177 10.22 39.88 -6.75
N GLU A 178 9.19 40.49 -6.16
CA GLU A 178 8.47 40.02 -4.98
C GLU A 178 8.20 38.50 -5.08
N ARG A 179 8.51 37.73 -4.03
CA ARG A 179 8.28 36.27 -3.99
C ARG A 179 6.86 35.94 -4.42
N ALA A 180 6.72 35.35 -5.62
CA ALA A 180 5.46 34.81 -6.11
C ALA A 180 4.90 33.77 -5.12
N PRO A 181 3.56 33.62 -4.99
CA PRO A 181 2.98 32.58 -4.15
C PRO A 181 3.37 31.20 -4.70
N MET A 182 3.99 30.37 -3.85
CA MET A 182 4.46 29.02 -4.19
C MET A 182 3.43 28.25 -5.03
N SER A 183 3.89 27.60 -6.10
CA SER A 183 3.00 26.80 -6.95
C SER A 183 2.37 25.65 -6.15
N LEU A 184 1.27 25.06 -6.65
CA LEU A 184 0.66 23.89 -6.00
C LEU A 184 1.62 22.70 -5.95
N MET A 185 2.52 22.58 -6.94
CA MET A 185 3.52 21.53 -6.99
C MET A 185 4.62 21.78 -5.95
N ASP A 186 5.07 23.03 -5.79
CA ASP A 186 6.08 23.38 -4.78
C ASP A 186 5.53 23.17 -3.37
N ARG A 187 4.27 23.55 -3.11
CA ARG A 187 3.59 23.27 -1.84
C ARG A 187 3.44 21.78 -1.57
N TYR A 188 3.21 20.98 -2.61
CA TYR A 188 3.13 19.53 -2.50
C TYR A 188 4.51 18.92 -2.20
N HIS A 189 5.57 19.37 -2.87
CA HIS A 189 6.94 18.93 -2.58
C HIS A 189 7.37 19.28 -1.16
N VAL A 190 7.11 20.51 -0.69
CA VAL A 190 7.39 20.91 0.70
C VAL A 190 6.59 20.07 1.69
N LEU A 191 5.29 19.83 1.42
CA LEU A 191 4.48 18.94 2.28
C LEU A 191 5.05 17.53 2.34
N VAL A 192 5.51 16.99 1.22
CA VAL A 192 6.10 15.63 1.18
C VAL A 192 7.40 15.60 1.96
N HIS A 193 8.23 16.65 1.84
CA HIS A 193 9.46 16.82 2.60
C HIS A 193 9.20 16.95 4.10
N ASP A 194 8.20 17.75 4.52
CA ASP A 194 7.81 17.89 5.92
C ASP A 194 7.28 16.57 6.50
N VAL A 195 6.47 15.85 5.73
CA VAL A 195 5.94 14.54 6.12
C VAL A 195 7.05 13.50 6.17
N SER A 196 8.00 13.51 5.23
CA SER A 196 9.13 12.59 5.24
C SER A 196 10.06 12.86 6.43
N ALA A 197 10.34 14.14 6.73
CA ALA A 197 11.10 14.56 7.90
C ALA A 197 10.43 14.13 9.22
N LEU A 198 9.09 14.17 9.31
CA LEU A 198 8.34 13.65 10.46
C LEU A 198 8.57 12.14 10.68
N PHE A 199 8.77 11.37 9.61
CA PHE A 199 9.13 9.95 9.67
C PHE A 199 10.64 9.71 9.77
N GLY A 200 11.45 10.76 10.00
CA GLY A 200 12.90 10.69 10.12
C GLY A 200 13.63 10.50 8.79
N TYR A 201 12.97 10.85 7.67
CA TYR A 201 13.52 10.72 6.33
C TYR A 201 13.65 12.09 5.67
N ASP A 202 14.82 12.72 5.85
CA ASP A 202 15.28 13.78 4.95
C ASP A 202 15.83 13.11 3.69
N TYR A 203 15.26 13.46 2.55
CA TYR A 203 15.78 13.08 1.25
C TYR A 203 16.29 14.33 0.56
N ASN A 204 17.59 14.34 0.32
CA ASN A 204 18.28 15.44 -0.34
C ASN A 204 18.33 15.13 -1.85
N ASP A 205 18.83 16.06 -2.65
CA ASP A 205 19.03 15.89 -4.10
C ASP A 205 20.02 14.75 -4.46
N THR A 206 20.68 14.15 -3.46
CA THR A 206 21.52 12.95 -3.60
C THR A 206 20.73 11.64 -3.65
N THR A 207 19.45 11.67 -3.30
CA THR A 207 18.58 10.50 -3.33
C THR A 207 18.21 10.19 -4.78
N PRO A 208 18.40 8.96 -5.30
CA PRO A 208 18.15 8.67 -6.70
C PRO A 208 16.74 9.10 -7.15
N ASP A 209 16.66 9.72 -8.33
CA ASP A 209 15.41 10.25 -8.88
C ASP A 209 14.26 9.23 -8.92
N TRP A 210 14.59 7.95 -9.06
CA TRP A 210 13.60 6.88 -9.09
C TRP A 210 12.91 6.64 -7.74
N VAL A 211 13.52 7.04 -6.61
CA VAL A 211 12.99 6.84 -5.25
C VAL A 211 11.91 7.88 -4.91
N HIS A 212 12.08 9.11 -5.38
CA HIS A 212 11.16 10.23 -5.20
C HIS A 212 9.68 9.90 -5.47
N PRO A 213 9.29 9.35 -6.65
CA PRO A 213 7.89 9.03 -6.93
C PRO A 213 7.31 7.97 -5.98
N PHE A 214 8.13 7.06 -5.44
CA PHE A 214 7.69 6.10 -4.44
C PHE A 214 7.42 6.76 -3.10
N ILE A 215 8.27 7.68 -2.64
CA ILE A 215 8.06 8.41 -1.38
C ILE A 215 6.76 9.21 -1.45
N HIS A 216 6.55 9.94 -2.54
CA HIS A 216 5.30 10.65 -2.82
C HIS A 216 4.06 9.73 -2.77
N LEU A 217 4.15 8.56 -3.43
CA LEU A 217 3.09 7.55 -3.45
C LEU A 217 2.80 6.99 -2.05
N ILE A 218 3.86 6.68 -1.28
CA ILE A 218 3.80 5.94 -0.02
C ILE A 218 3.42 6.84 1.15
N LEU A 219 3.98 8.04 1.25
CA LEU A 219 3.79 8.92 2.40
C LEU A 219 2.55 9.82 2.27
N VAL A 220 2.15 10.17 1.05
CA VAL A 220 1.05 11.13 0.84
C VAL A 220 -0.15 10.47 0.17
N LEU A 221 0.04 9.87 -1.01
CA LEU A 221 -1.10 9.38 -1.80
C LEU A 221 -1.81 8.20 -1.12
N ALA A 222 -1.05 7.22 -0.62
CA ALA A 222 -1.60 6.03 0.02
C ALA A 222 -2.36 6.31 1.33
N PRO A 223 -1.79 7.01 2.33
CA PRO A 223 -2.50 7.40 3.53
C PRO A 223 -3.69 8.31 3.22
N GLY A 224 -3.54 9.27 2.30
CA GLY A 224 -4.62 10.14 1.86
C GLY A 224 -5.82 9.36 1.28
N LEU A 225 -5.56 8.36 0.44
CA LEU A 225 -6.61 7.51 -0.13
C LEU A 225 -7.28 6.66 0.96
N LEU A 226 -6.50 6.13 1.90
CA LEU A 226 -7.03 5.35 3.01
C LEU A 226 -7.91 6.17 3.95
N ILE A 227 -7.45 7.36 4.32
CA ILE A 227 -8.21 8.33 5.13
C ILE A 227 -9.48 8.71 4.38
N GLY A 228 -9.39 9.00 3.07
CA GLY A 228 -10.56 9.29 2.24
C GLY A 228 -11.58 8.14 2.20
N VAL A 229 -11.12 6.90 2.10
CA VAL A 229 -11.99 5.71 2.15
C VAL A 229 -12.61 5.54 3.54
N ALA A 230 -11.82 5.68 4.61
CA ALA A 230 -12.30 5.58 5.98
C ALA A 230 -13.34 6.66 6.27
N LEU A 231 -13.04 7.92 5.92
CA LEU A 231 -13.94 9.06 6.06
C LEU A 231 -15.23 8.84 5.27
N TYR A 232 -15.14 8.39 4.01
CA TYR A 232 -16.30 8.05 3.19
C TYR A 232 -17.17 6.97 3.85
N LEU A 233 -16.56 5.92 4.41
CA LEU A 233 -17.28 4.85 5.10
C LEU A 233 -17.95 5.35 6.39
N VAL A 234 -17.27 6.20 7.17
CA VAL A 234 -17.79 6.80 8.40
C VAL A 234 -18.93 7.77 8.09
N LEU A 235 -18.74 8.72 7.17
CA LEU A 235 -19.80 9.64 6.73
C LEU A 235 -21.00 8.88 6.20
N ARG A 236 -20.78 7.87 5.36
CA ARG A 236 -21.88 7.04 4.87
C ARG A 236 -22.58 6.27 5.98
N GLY A 237 -21.84 5.84 7.01
CA GLY A 237 -22.39 5.22 8.22
C GLY A 237 -23.26 6.18 9.02
N ILE A 238 -22.76 7.39 9.29
CA ILE A 238 -23.46 8.46 10.01
C ILE A 238 -24.68 8.92 9.23
N LEU A 239 -24.54 9.18 7.93
CA LEU A 239 -25.64 9.53 7.03
C LEU A 239 -26.68 8.41 7.00
N ARG A 240 -26.30 7.14 7.09
CA ARG A 240 -27.26 6.03 7.23
C ARG A 240 -27.93 5.97 8.60
N LEU A 241 -27.27 6.40 9.67
CA LEU A 241 -27.91 6.54 10.98
C LEU A 241 -28.93 7.68 10.97
N TRP A 242 -28.60 8.82 10.34
CA TRP A 242 -29.45 10.01 10.25
C TRP A 242 -30.55 9.90 9.19
N SER A 243 -30.28 9.25 8.06
CA SER A 243 -31.23 9.07 6.95
C SER A 243 -32.10 7.83 7.12
N ARG A 244 -32.22 7.27 8.32
CA ARG A 244 -33.34 6.38 8.65
C ARG A 244 -34.54 7.29 8.89
N PRO A 245 -35.46 7.50 7.92
CA PRO A 245 -36.79 7.88 8.35
C PRO A 245 -37.20 6.81 9.34
N ALA A 246 -37.71 7.22 10.50
CA ALA A 246 -38.49 6.36 11.36
C ALA A 246 -39.71 5.93 10.53
N LYS A 247 -39.54 4.97 9.61
CA LYS A 247 -40.66 4.16 9.18
C LYS A 247 -41.17 3.58 10.49
N PRO A 248 -42.43 3.84 10.88
CA PRO A 248 -43.00 3.10 11.99
C PRO A 248 -42.73 1.66 11.62
N VAL A 249 -41.92 0.98 12.43
CA VAL A 249 -41.77 -0.46 12.35
C VAL A 249 -43.20 -0.90 12.57
N ALA A 250 -43.91 -1.22 11.47
CA ALA A 250 -45.17 -1.94 11.54
C ALA A 250 -44.87 -3.01 12.58
N ARG A 251 -45.56 -2.99 13.72
CA ARG A 251 -45.34 -3.89 14.85
C ARG A 251 -45.34 -5.29 14.25
N MET A 252 -44.18 -5.78 13.83
CA MET A 252 -43.98 -7.17 13.49
C MET A 252 -44.21 -7.79 14.83
N ASN A 253 -45.36 -8.45 14.96
CA ASN A 253 -45.75 -9.19 16.14
C ASN A 253 -44.50 -9.91 16.61
N HIS A 254 -43.92 -9.44 17.71
CA HIS A 254 -42.70 -10.01 18.24
C HIS A 254 -43.03 -11.47 18.50
N VAL A 255 -42.50 -12.36 17.68
CA VAL A 255 -42.58 -13.79 17.95
C VAL A 255 -41.81 -13.97 19.27
N ARG A 256 -42.54 -14.16 20.38
CA ARG A 256 -41.99 -14.26 21.73
C ARG A 256 -40.77 -15.20 21.72
N GLY A 257 -39.57 -14.66 21.87
CA GLY A 257 -38.30 -15.41 21.90
C GLY A 257 -37.36 -15.22 20.69
N LEU A 258 -37.81 -14.66 19.57
CA LEU A 258 -36.97 -14.25 18.43
C LEU A 258 -36.89 -12.71 18.43
N ASP A 259 -35.72 -12.15 18.79
CA ASP A 259 -35.54 -10.68 18.75
C ASP A 259 -35.55 -10.18 17.30
N ALA A 260 -35.86 -8.89 17.10
CA ALA A 260 -35.90 -8.26 15.77
C ALA A 260 -34.54 -8.21 15.03
N GLY A 261 -33.43 -8.63 15.68
CA GLY A 261 -32.09 -8.60 15.09
C GLY A 261 -31.27 -9.85 15.39
N LEU A 262 -30.71 -10.44 14.33
CA LEU A 262 -29.78 -11.59 14.37
C LEU A 262 -28.69 -11.41 15.43
N PHE A 263 -28.05 -10.24 15.48
CA PHE A 263 -26.98 -9.93 16.45
C PHE A 263 -27.45 -9.96 17.90
N SER A 264 -28.63 -9.40 18.20
CA SER A 264 -29.19 -9.39 19.57
C SER A 264 -29.47 -10.81 20.03
N SER A 265 -30.13 -11.60 19.18
CA SER A 265 -30.43 -13.00 19.44
C SER A 265 -29.15 -13.82 19.67
N VAL A 266 -28.14 -13.68 18.82
CA VAL A 266 -26.86 -14.41 18.98
C VAL A 266 -26.13 -14.01 20.26
N LEU A 267 -25.98 -12.70 20.54
CA LEU A 267 -25.24 -12.23 21.72
C LEU A 267 -25.91 -12.64 23.02
N ARG A 268 -27.25 -12.55 23.11
CA ARG A 268 -27.99 -12.89 24.34
C ARG A 268 -27.68 -14.33 24.79
N TYR A 269 -27.58 -15.26 23.85
CA TYR A 269 -27.36 -16.68 24.16
C TYR A 269 -25.89 -17.10 24.24
N THR A 270 -24.96 -16.35 23.64
CA THR A 270 -23.53 -16.74 23.53
C THR A 270 -22.56 -15.80 24.26
N ARG A 271 -23.01 -14.72 24.93
CA ARG A 271 -22.14 -13.68 25.54
C ARG A 271 -20.95 -14.19 26.36
N ARG A 272 -21.16 -15.19 27.23
CA ARG A 272 -20.09 -15.73 28.10
C ARG A 272 -19.02 -16.47 27.28
N GLN A 273 -19.44 -17.21 26.27
CA GLN A 273 -18.56 -17.98 25.39
C GLN A 273 -17.79 -17.05 24.45
N GLN A 274 -18.47 -16.04 23.89
CA GLN A 274 -17.84 -15.00 23.08
C GLN A 274 -16.79 -14.22 23.88
N ALA A 275 -17.05 -13.87 25.15
CA ALA A 275 -16.06 -13.19 25.99
C ALA A 275 -14.79 -14.03 26.21
N GLN A 276 -14.94 -15.34 26.47
CA GLN A 276 -13.80 -16.27 26.58
C GLN A 276 -13.00 -16.36 25.28
N MET A 277 -13.69 -16.48 24.14
CA MET A 277 -13.06 -16.54 22.82
C MET A 277 -12.37 -15.23 22.44
N ILE A 278 -12.92 -14.08 22.82
CA ILE A 278 -12.28 -12.77 22.64
C ILE A 278 -11.00 -12.67 23.48
N MET A 279 -11.05 -13.02 24.77
CA MET A 279 -9.86 -13.02 25.63
C MET A 279 -8.76 -13.92 25.07
N LEU A 280 -9.12 -15.13 24.63
CA LEU A 280 -8.17 -16.05 24.01
C LEU A 280 -7.64 -15.54 22.66
N SER A 281 -8.45 -14.81 21.88
CA SER A 281 -8.00 -14.16 20.64
C SER A 281 -7.04 -13.02 20.90
N LEU A 282 -7.28 -12.21 21.95
CA LEU A 282 -6.37 -11.14 22.37
C LEU A 282 -5.04 -11.70 22.88
N LEU A 283 -5.08 -12.81 23.63
CA LEU A 283 -3.87 -13.52 24.07
C LEU A 283 -3.02 -14.04 22.90
N ALA A 284 -3.66 -14.36 21.76
CA ALA A 284 -2.95 -14.82 20.57
C ALA A 284 -2.10 -13.73 19.90
N LEU A 285 -2.44 -12.44 20.07
CA LEU A 285 -1.81 -11.34 19.32
C LEU A 285 -0.35 -11.08 19.76
N PRO A 286 -0.01 -11.01 21.06
CA PRO A 286 1.40 -10.89 21.48
C PRO A 286 2.25 -12.07 21.03
N ILE A 287 1.70 -13.29 21.06
CA ILE A 287 2.43 -14.49 20.64
C ILE A 287 2.65 -14.46 19.12
N LEU A 288 1.67 -14.00 18.35
CA LEU A 288 1.85 -13.73 16.92
C LEU A 288 2.99 -12.73 16.68
N TYR A 289 3.05 -11.64 17.44
CA TYR A 289 4.17 -10.68 17.34
C TYR A 289 5.52 -11.36 17.58
N LEU A 290 5.64 -12.18 18.62
CA LEU A 290 6.86 -12.94 18.90
C LEU A 290 7.25 -13.86 17.73
N THR A 291 6.28 -14.52 17.08
CA THR A 291 6.59 -15.37 15.91
C THR A 291 7.13 -14.58 14.70
N LEU A 292 6.89 -13.26 14.63
CA LEU A 292 7.42 -12.39 13.58
C LEU A 292 8.77 -11.78 13.96
N GLU A 293 8.97 -11.41 15.22
CA GLU A 293 10.20 -10.77 15.71
C GLU A 293 11.37 -11.77 15.87
N LEU A 294 11.09 -13.02 16.25
CA LEU A 294 12.17 -13.99 16.53
C LEU A 294 13.02 -14.36 15.31
N PRO A 295 12.45 -14.60 14.10
CA PRO A 295 13.27 -14.79 12.90
C PRO A 295 14.24 -13.63 12.63
N LYS A 296 13.80 -12.37 12.86
CA LYS A 296 14.67 -11.19 12.73
C LYS A 296 15.80 -11.22 13.76
N GLN A 297 15.48 -11.49 15.03
CA GLN A 297 16.49 -11.55 16.09
C GLN A 297 17.52 -12.66 15.83
N ILE A 298 17.10 -13.80 15.30
CA ILE A 298 18.00 -14.87 14.88
C ILE A 298 18.97 -14.37 13.80
N VAL A 299 18.47 -13.71 12.76
CA VAL A 299 19.33 -13.20 11.68
C VAL A 299 20.28 -12.11 12.19
N ASN A 300 19.75 -11.06 12.80
CA ASN A 300 20.53 -9.89 13.20
C ASN A 300 21.51 -10.19 14.34
N ASN A 301 21.07 -10.89 15.39
CA ASN A 301 21.82 -10.98 16.65
C ASN A 301 22.55 -12.31 16.82
N ALA A 302 22.19 -13.36 16.08
CA ALA A 302 22.86 -14.66 16.19
C ALA A 302 23.70 -15.01 14.97
N LEU A 303 23.33 -14.58 13.75
CA LEU A 303 24.07 -14.90 12.53
C LEU A 303 25.03 -13.78 12.09
N GLU A 304 24.61 -12.52 12.19
CA GLU A 304 25.33 -11.37 11.61
C GLU A 304 26.19 -10.60 12.63
N SER A 305 26.02 -10.84 13.93
CA SER A 305 26.70 -10.07 14.98
C SER A 305 28.18 -10.47 15.16
N ALA A 306 29.05 -9.45 15.26
CA ALA A 306 30.49 -9.60 15.49
C ALA A 306 30.87 -9.55 16.98
N THR A 307 29.92 -9.31 17.88
CA THR A 307 30.14 -9.09 19.31
C THR A 307 29.66 -10.30 20.12
N PHE A 308 30.52 -11.29 20.29
CA PHE A 308 30.35 -12.41 21.22
C PHE A 308 31.55 -12.49 22.16
N PRO A 309 31.36 -12.89 23.43
CA PRO A 309 30.13 -13.44 24.03
C PRO A 309 29.09 -12.37 24.43
N VAL A 310 27.80 -12.73 24.40
CA VAL A 310 26.71 -11.85 24.84
C VAL A 310 26.35 -12.18 26.29
N GLU A 311 26.33 -11.17 27.18
CA GLU A 311 25.85 -11.36 28.54
C GLU A 311 24.32 -11.35 28.59
N VAL A 312 23.72 -12.50 28.89
CA VAL A 312 22.27 -12.63 29.11
C VAL A 312 22.05 -13.12 30.53
N LEU A 313 21.27 -12.37 31.32
CA LEU A 313 20.99 -12.69 32.74
C LEU A 313 22.27 -12.86 33.59
N GLY A 314 23.35 -12.12 33.27
CA GLY A 314 24.62 -12.19 33.97
C GLY A 314 25.48 -13.42 33.65
N GLN A 315 25.12 -14.20 32.63
CA GLN A 315 25.95 -15.28 32.11
C GLN A 315 26.42 -14.96 30.69
N SER A 316 27.71 -15.15 30.41
CA SER A 316 28.28 -15.03 29.07
C SER A 316 27.84 -16.20 28.21
N LEU A 317 27.01 -15.94 27.21
CA LEU A 317 26.55 -16.95 26.26
C LEU A 317 27.42 -16.93 24.99
N ASP A 318 27.83 -18.13 24.59
CA ASP A 318 28.44 -18.39 23.29
C ASP A 318 27.41 -18.23 22.16
N GLN A 319 27.87 -17.88 20.95
CA GLN A 319 27.03 -17.62 19.77
C GLN A 319 26.10 -18.80 19.45
N VAL A 320 26.61 -20.02 19.53
CA VAL A 320 25.83 -21.24 19.23
C VAL A 320 24.74 -21.47 20.27
N ILE A 321 25.04 -21.23 21.55
CA ILE A 321 24.07 -21.38 22.65
C ILE A 321 22.98 -20.32 22.53
N PHE A 322 23.36 -19.07 22.22
CA PHE A 322 22.41 -17.99 21.99
C PHE A 322 21.48 -18.27 20.79
N LEU A 323 22.03 -18.78 19.69
CA LEU A 323 21.25 -19.23 18.53
C LEU A 323 20.24 -20.33 18.90
N LEU A 324 20.68 -21.36 19.64
CA LEU A 324 19.82 -22.46 20.09
C LEU A 324 18.69 -21.96 21.01
N LEU A 325 18.98 -21.00 21.88
CA LEU A 325 17.98 -20.37 22.76
C LEU A 325 16.91 -19.64 21.93
N LEU A 326 17.31 -18.79 20.98
CA LEU A 326 16.38 -18.07 20.12
C LEU A 326 15.54 -19.02 19.26
N CYS A 327 16.14 -20.06 18.69
CA CYS A 327 15.43 -21.11 17.95
C CYS A 327 14.44 -21.87 18.84
N GLY A 328 14.82 -22.18 20.09
CA GLY A 328 13.94 -22.80 21.07
C GLY A 328 12.74 -21.91 21.42
N LEU A 329 12.97 -20.62 21.62
CA LEU A 329 11.91 -19.63 21.90
C LEU A 329 10.99 -19.45 20.69
N TYR A 330 11.54 -19.49 19.47
CA TYR A 330 10.77 -19.47 18.23
C TYR A 330 9.86 -20.71 18.10
N LEU A 331 10.40 -21.90 18.34
CA LEU A 331 9.62 -23.15 18.33
C LEU A 331 8.52 -23.14 19.40
N LEU A 332 8.81 -22.65 20.60
CA LEU A 332 7.83 -22.47 21.67
C LEU A 332 6.71 -21.50 21.24
N SER A 333 7.07 -20.36 20.64
CA SER A 333 6.13 -19.34 20.18
C SER A 333 5.20 -19.86 19.10
N ILE A 334 5.72 -20.60 18.11
CA ILE A 334 4.90 -21.23 17.07
C ILE A 334 3.95 -22.27 17.68
N SER A 335 4.47 -23.11 18.59
CA SER A 335 3.68 -24.16 19.25
C SER A 335 2.54 -23.55 20.07
N LEU A 336 2.82 -22.48 20.83
CA LEU A 336 1.81 -21.79 21.63
C LEU A 336 0.77 -21.08 20.76
N ASN A 337 1.19 -20.42 19.67
CA ASN A 337 0.28 -19.83 18.68
C ASN A 337 -0.64 -20.89 18.06
N GLY A 338 -0.07 -22.03 17.67
CA GLY A 338 -0.80 -23.18 17.12
C GLY A 338 -1.82 -23.75 18.12
N LEU A 339 -1.43 -23.91 19.38
CA LEU A 339 -2.30 -24.39 20.45
C LEU A 339 -3.47 -23.44 20.70
N ILE A 340 -3.21 -22.12 20.79
CA ILE A 340 -4.27 -21.12 20.98
C ILE A 340 -5.25 -21.14 19.80
N LYS A 341 -4.75 -21.21 18.57
CA LYS A 341 -5.59 -21.31 17.37
C LYS A 341 -6.44 -22.58 17.37
N TYR A 342 -5.86 -23.72 17.75
CA TYR A 342 -6.59 -24.98 17.91
C TYR A 342 -7.69 -24.85 18.95
N THR A 343 -7.37 -24.37 20.15
CA THR A 343 -8.31 -24.17 21.24
C THR A 343 -9.45 -23.21 20.85
N LEU A 344 -9.14 -22.09 20.17
CA LEU A 344 -10.13 -21.17 19.62
C LEU A 344 -11.08 -21.86 18.64
N ASN A 345 -10.56 -22.64 17.70
CA ASN A 345 -11.38 -23.29 16.68
C ASN A 345 -12.28 -24.39 17.27
N VAL A 346 -11.79 -25.14 18.26
CA VAL A 346 -12.60 -26.11 19.01
C VAL A 346 -13.71 -25.41 19.80
N PHE A 347 -13.39 -24.33 20.52
CA PHE A 347 -14.40 -23.55 21.25
C PHE A 347 -15.44 -22.89 20.33
N LYS A 348 -15.02 -22.43 19.15
CA LYS A 348 -15.94 -21.95 18.10
C LYS A 348 -16.93 -23.04 17.71
N GLY A 349 -16.45 -24.24 17.40
CA GLY A 349 -17.31 -25.39 17.06
C GLY A 349 -18.32 -25.73 18.15
N TYR A 350 -17.87 -25.83 19.41
CA TYR A 350 -18.78 -26.10 20.53
C TYR A 350 -19.80 -24.99 20.77
N THR A 351 -19.42 -23.72 20.56
CA THR A 351 -20.33 -22.58 20.69
C THR A 351 -21.38 -22.58 19.58
N ALA A 352 -20.97 -22.86 18.35
CA ALA A 352 -21.86 -22.99 17.20
C ALA A 352 -22.90 -24.10 17.43
N GLU A 353 -22.47 -25.31 17.84
CA GLU A 353 -23.38 -26.44 18.09
C GLU A 353 -24.33 -26.19 19.27
N ARG A 354 -23.83 -25.61 20.37
CA ARG A 354 -24.69 -25.26 21.51
C ARG A 354 -25.74 -24.22 21.12
N PHE A 355 -25.39 -23.25 20.29
CA PHE A 355 -26.32 -22.28 19.75
C PHE A 355 -27.31 -22.94 18.78
N LEU A 356 -26.84 -23.74 17.82
CA LEU A 356 -27.67 -24.46 16.85
C LEU A 356 -28.73 -25.32 17.54
N ARG A 357 -28.33 -26.14 18.52
CA ARG A 357 -29.27 -26.97 19.29
C ARG A 357 -30.36 -26.13 19.94
N ARG A 358 -30.00 -25.00 20.57
CA ARG A 358 -30.97 -24.11 21.21
C ARG A 358 -31.88 -23.43 20.19
N PHE A 359 -31.31 -22.97 19.07
CA PHE A 359 -32.06 -22.29 18.03
C PHE A 359 -33.05 -23.23 17.32
N ARG A 360 -32.64 -24.46 16.99
CA ARG A 360 -33.51 -25.53 16.50
C ARG A 360 -34.65 -25.84 17.47
N LEU A 361 -34.37 -25.94 18.77
CA LEU A 361 -35.40 -26.18 19.80
C LEU A 361 -36.39 -25.01 19.93
N LEU A 362 -35.92 -23.75 19.81
CA LEU A 362 -36.81 -22.58 19.83
C LEU A 362 -37.76 -22.59 18.62
N ILE A 363 -37.24 -22.85 17.43
CA ILE A 363 -38.01 -22.95 16.19
C ILE A 363 -39.01 -24.10 16.28
N TYR A 364 -38.57 -25.28 16.72
CA TYR A 364 -39.44 -26.45 16.87
C TYR A 364 -40.58 -26.22 17.87
N ARG A 365 -40.27 -25.64 19.05
CA ARG A 365 -41.31 -25.29 20.05
C ARG A 365 -42.32 -24.29 19.49
N ARG A 366 -41.85 -23.31 18.71
CA ARG A 366 -42.72 -22.32 18.10
C ARG A 366 -43.63 -22.94 17.04
N TRP A 367 -43.06 -23.70 16.12
CA TRP A 367 -43.81 -24.44 15.10
C TRP A 367 -44.89 -25.34 15.72
N ARG A 368 -44.55 -26.07 16.80
CA ARG A 368 -45.53 -26.93 17.49
C ARG A 368 -46.63 -26.15 18.23
N SER A 369 -46.37 -24.90 18.64
CA SER A 369 -47.36 -24.06 19.31
C SER A 369 -48.29 -23.30 18.37
N ASP A 370 -47.94 -23.24 17.09
CA ASP A 370 -48.60 -22.40 16.09
C ASP A 370 -49.37 -23.29 15.12
N ALA A 371 -50.71 -23.27 15.22
CA ALA A 371 -51.57 -24.22 14.51
C ALA A 371 -51.46 -24.08 12.98
N GLU A 372 -51.33 -22.86 12.45
CA GLU A 372 -51.20 -22.59 11.02
C GLU A 372 -49.81 -23.00 10.49
N ALA A 373 -48.75 -22.78 11.27
CA ALA A 373 -47.40 -23.19 10.88
C ALA A 373 -47.23 -24.72 10.94
N SER A 374 -47.95 -25.40 11.85
CA SER A 374 -47.88 -26.86 12.03
C SER A 374 -48.38 -27.67 10.83
N GLU A 375 -49.19 -27.07 9.95
CA GLU A 375 -49.67 -27.72 8.72
C GLU A 375 -48.67 -27.62 7.55
N GLN A 376 -47.66 -26.76 7.65
CA GLN A 376 -46.68 -26.54 6.57
C GLN A 376 -45.52 -27.54 6.66
N SER A 377 -45.31 -28.32 5.60
CA SER A 377 -44.23 -29.31 5.47
C SER A 377 -42.82 -28.69 5.31
N GLU A 378 -42.75 -27.36 5.17
CA GLU A 378 -41.50 -26.61 4.97
C GLU A 378 -40.61 -26.52 6.24
N ILE A 379 -41.08 -26.99 7.40
CA ILE A 379 -40.30 -26.92 8.65
C ILE A 379 -39.00 -27.75 8.61
N VAL A 380 -38.99 -28.88 7.89
CA VAL A 380 -37.82 -29.76 7.79
C VAL A 380 -36.64 -29.07 7.09
N PRO A 381 -36.79 -28.50 5.88
CA PRO A 381 -35.72 -27.74 5.24
C PRO A 381 -35.33 -26.49 6.03
N ILE A 382 -36.26 -25.84 6.76
CA ILE A 382 -35.91 -24.71 7.65
C ILE A 382 -34.96 -25.17 8.77
N LEU A 383 -35.30 -26.25 9.49
CA LEU A 383 -34.48 -26.77 10.60
C LEU A 383 -33.14 -27.36 10.16
N ALA A 384 -33.08 -27.93 8.95
CA ALA A 384 -31.90 -28.57 8.40
C ALA A 384 -30.99 -27.60 7.65
N GLN A 385 -31.52 -26.89 6.65
CA GLN A 385 -30.72 -26.14 5.67
C GLN A 385 -30.63 -24.64 5.98
N GLU A 386 -31.69 -24.03 6.52
CA GLU A 386 -31.70 -22.58 6.77
C GLU A 386 -31.10 -22.20 8.13
N VAL A 387 -31.26 -23.06 9.12
CA VAL A 387 -30.75 -22.85 10.49
C VAL A 387 -29.24 -23.11 10.61
N GLU A 388 -28.71 -24.09 9.86
CA GLU A 388 -27.31 -24.51 9.99
C GLU A 388 -26.30 -23.37 9.73
N PRO A 389 -26.39 -22.61 8.61
CA PRO A 389 -25.48 -21.48 8.38
C PRO A 389 -25.56 -20.41 9.47
N ILE A 390 -26.75 -20.18 10.05
CA ILE A 390 -26.96 -19.18 11.10
C ILE A 390 -26.19 -19.54 12.37
N GLY A 391 -26.20 -20.81 12.75
CA GLY A 391 -25.46 -21.22 13.94
C GLY A 391 -23.97 -21.37 13.73
N GLY A 392 -23.52 -21.72 12.52
CA GLY A 392 -22.10 -21.62 12.15
C GLY A 392 -21.58 -20.18 12.32
N PHE A 393 -22.32 -19.21 11.79
CA PHE A 393 -21.98 -17.79 11.91
C PHE A 393 -22.03 -17.27 13.36
N ALA A 394 -22.92 -17.82 14.20
CA ALA A 394 -23.13 -17.37 15.58
C ALA A 394 -21.85 -17.40 16.44
N ALA A 395 -20.97 -18.37 16.22
CA ALA A 395 -19.69 -18.45 16.92
C ALA A 395 -18.66 -17.42 16.41
N GLU A 396 -18.77 -17.00 15.15
CA GLU A 396 -17.79 -16.12 14.50
C GLU A 396 -18.13 -14.63 14.61
N VAL A 397 -19.37 -14.29 14.98
CA VAL A 397 -19.90 -12.91 15.03
C VAL A 397 -18.91 -11.89 15.57
N LEU A 398 -18.31 -12.12 16.74
CA LEU A 398 -17.34 -11.19 17.34
C LEU A 398 -15.91 -11.73 17.27
N THR A 399 -15.74 -13.03 17.40
CA THR A 399 -14.40 -13.63 17.51
C THR A 399 -13.61 -13.52 16.21
N LEU A 400 -14.24 -13.66 15.03
CA LEU A 400 -13.52 -13.57 13.76
C LEU A 400 -13.03 -12.13 13.48
N PRO A 401 -13.86 -11.07 13.59
CA PRO A 401 -13.38 -9.70 13.43
C PRO A 401 -12.27 -9.33 14.41
N VAL A 402 -12.37 -9.74 15.68
CA VAL A 402 -11.34 -9.48 16.69
C VAL A 402 -10.04 -10.20 16.35
N LEU A 403 -10.10 -11.49 16.03
CA LEU A 403 -8.91 -12.29 15.74
C LEU A 403 -8.24 -11.86 14.42
N GLN A 404 -9.00 -11.74 13.33
CA GLN A 404 -8.44 -11.42 12.01
C GLN A 404 -8.09 -9.93 11.90
N GLY A 405 -8.91 -9.05 12.47
CA GLY A 405 -8.58 -7.62 12.59
C GLY A 405 -7.36 -7.39 13.48
N GLY A 406 -7.27 -8.09 14.62
CA GLY A 406 -6.10 -8.05 15.50
C GLY A 406 -4.84 -8.63 14.85
N THR A 407 -4.97 -9.71 14.07
CA THR A 407 -3.85 -10.29 13.30
C THR A 407 -3.34 -9.29 12.27
N LEU A 408 -4.24 -8.68 11.49
CA LEU A 408 -3.90 -7.66 10.49
C LEU A 408 -3.20 -6.47 11.15
N PHE A 409 -3.75 -5.99 12.27
CA PHE A 409 -3.18 -4.89 13.06
C PHE A 409 -1.80 -5.24 13.60
N THR A 410 -1.61 -6.45 14.14
CA THR A 410 -0.32 -6.90 14.68
C THR A 410 0.75 -7.00 13.59
N ILE A 411 0.40 -7.51 12.40
CA ILE A 411 1.31 -7.57 11.25
C ILE A 411 1.69 -6.16 10.80
N LEU A 412 0.72 -5.26 10.67
CA LEU A 412 0.99 -3.86 10.30
C LEU A 412 1.85 -3.16 11.35
N LEU A 413 1.50 -3.28 12.63
CA LEU A 413 2.24 -2.72 13.75
C LEU A 413 3.69 -3.23 13.75
N PHE A 414 3.89 -4.54 13.55
CA PHE A 414 5.21 -5.12 13.40
C PHE A 414 5.98 -4.45 12.26
N MET A 415 5.39 -4.31 11.07
CA MET A 415 6.05 -3.68 9.92
C MET A 415 6.41 -2.21 10.19
N PHE A 416 5.52 -1.44 10.83
CA PHE A 416 5.78 -0.04 11.21
C PHE A 416 6.87 0.10 12.28
N ILE A 417 6.93 -0.84 13.23
CA ILE A 417 8.01 -0.89 14.23
C ILE A 417 9.36 -1.21 13.57
N GLN A 418 9.36 -2.02 12.50
CA GLN A 418 10.61 -2.30 11.78
C GLN A 418 11.09 -1.09 10.99
N ASP A 419 10.21 -0.52 10.17
CA ASP A 419 10.50 0.69 9.41
C ASP A 419 9.18 1.37 8.99
N PRO A 420 8.99 2.67 9.31
CA PRO A 420 7.77 3.39 8.96
C PRO A 420 7.48 3.45 7.45
N ILE A 421 8.51 3.53 6.61
CA ILE A 421 8.38 3.64 5.15
C ILE A 421 7.95 2.29 4.57
N LEU A 422 8.54 1.18 5.00
CA LEU A 422 8.12 -0.17 4.63
C LEU A 422 6.70 -0.48 5.12
N GLY A 423 6.34 -0.06 6.34
CA GLY A 423 4.97 -0.12 6.84
C GLY A 423 3.97 0.64 5.96
N ALA A 424 4.31 1.86 5.55
CA ALA A 424 3.51 2.68 4.65
C ALA A 424 3.43 2.10 3.22
N ALA A 425 4.51 1.49 2.73
CA ALA A 425 4.55 0.80 1.44
C ALA A 425 3.57 -0.39 1.41
N ALA A 426 3.49 -1.16 2.50
CA ALA A 426 2.49 -2.21 2.67
C ALA A 426 1.06 -1.66 2.57
N LEU A 427 0.86 -0.49 3.18
CA LEU A 427 -0.42 0.19 3.25
C LEU A 427 -0.88 0.77 1.89
N THR A 428 0.04 0.99 0.94
CA THR A 428 -0.25 1.57 -0.38
C THR A 428 -1.20 0.72 -1.22
N VAL A 429 -1.06 -0.61 -1.14
CA VAL A 429 -1.87 -1.53 -1.94
C VAL A 429 -3.24 -1.79 -1.30
N LEU A 430 -3.35 -1.62 0.02
CA LEU A 430 -4.55 -1.91 0.82
C LEU A 430 -5.81 -1.13 0.35
N PRO A 431 -5.80 0.20 0.16
CA PRO A 431 -6.99 0.93 -0.28
C PRO A 431 -7.49 0.47 -1.66
N ILE A 432 -6.58 0.18 -2.59
CA ILE A 432 -6.92 -0.38 -3.91
C ILE A 432 -7.66 -1.70 -3.73
N GLN A 433 -7.17 -2.58 -2.85
CA GLN A 433 -7.84 -3.84 -2.54
C GLN A 433 -9.22 -3.63 -1.90
N LEU A 434 -9.37 -2.71 -0.94
CA LEU A 434 -10.64 -2.42 -0.26
C LEU A 434 -11.72 -1.83 -1.18
N ILE A 435 -11.35 -1.07 -2.21
CA ILE A 435 -12.33 -0.46 -3.12
C ILE A 435 -12.63 -1.39 -4.30
N LEU A 436 -11.60 -1.95 -4.92
CA LEU A 436 -11.71 -2.63 -6.22
C LEU A 436 -12.30 -4.03 -6.08
N LEU A 437 -11.80 -4.85 -5.14
CA LEU A 437 -12.24 -6.24 -4.97
C LEU A 437 -13.73 -6.34 -4.61
N PRO A 438 -14.28 -5.58 -3.64
CA PRO A 438 -15.70 -5.67 -3.31
C PRO A 438 -16.61 -5.22 -4.45
N LYS A 439 -16.22 -4.21 -5.23
CA LYS A 439 -17.00 -3.77 -6.41
C LYS A 439 -17.10 -4.89 -7.45
N LEU A 440 -15.99 -5.57 -7.73
CA LEU A 440 -15.98 -6.70 -8.66
C LEU A 440 -16.74 -7.91 -8.10
N GLN A 441 -16.62 -8.19 -6.80
CA GLN A 441 -17.35 -9.28 -6.13
C GLN A 441 -18.87 -9.06 -6.18
N ARG A 442 -19.36 -7.83 -6.02
CA ARG A 442 -20.80 -7.50 -6.17
C ARG A 442 -21.34 -7.83 -7.56
N ARG A 443 -20.52 -7.64 -8.61
CA ARG A 443 -20.89 -8.03 -9.98
C ARG A 443 -21.00 -9.55 -10.12
N VAL A 444 -20.05 -10.31 -9.54
CA VAL A 444 -20.12 -11.78 -9.48
C VAL A 444 -21.38 -12.25 -8.75
N ASN A 445 -21.70 -11.66 -7.59
CA ASN A 445 -22.87 -12.02 -6.81
C ASN A 445 -24.18 -11.75 -7.57
N THR A 446 -24.23 -10.67 -8.35
CA THR A 446 -25.39 -10.35 -9.20
C THR A 446 -25.57 -11.39 -10.31
N LEU A 447 -24.48 -11.77 -11.00
CA LEU A 447 -24.52 -12.86 -11.98
C LEU A 447 -24.90 -14.21 -11.35
N SER A 448 -24.44 -14.49 -10.12
CA SER A 448 -24.81 -15.70 -9.39
C SER A 448 -26.30 -15.73 -9.03
N ARG A 449 -26.91 -14.58 -8.70
CA ARG A 449 -28.36 -14.49 -8.50
C ARG A 449 -29.15 -14.77 -9.77
N ILE A 450 -28.72 -14.22 -10.90
CA ILE A 450 -29.32 -14.52 -12.23
C ILE A 450 -29.22 -16.02 -12.52
N ARG A 451 -28.04 -16.63 -12.28
CA ARG A 451 -27.86 -18.08 -12.44
C ARG A 451 -28.83 -18.88 -11.58
N ILE A 452 -28.99 -18.53 -10.30
CA ILE A 452 -29.89 -19.25 -9.39
C ILE A 452 -31.34 -19.13 -9.85
N LYS A 453 -31.76 -17.93 -10.32
CA LYS A 453 -33.10 -17.73 -10.88
C LYS A 453 -33.33 -18.63 -12.10
N GLU A 454 -32.39 -18.64 -13.04
CA GLU A 454 -32.47 -19.48 -14.25
C GLU A 454 -32.53 -20.98 -13.91
N VAL A 455 -31.77 -21.44 -12.89
CA VAL A 455 -31.85 -22.84 -12.41
C VAL A 455 -33.22 -23.16 -11.83
N ARG A 456 -33.83 -22.23 -11.06
CA ARG A 456 -35.17 -22.42 -10.50
C ARG A 456 -36.24 -22.45 -11.59
N ASP A 457 -36.13 -21.57 -12.58
CA ASP A 457 -37.06 -21.51 -13.73
C ASP A 457 -36.98 -22.81 -14.56
N LEU A 458 -35.78 -23.33 -14.81
CA LEU A 458 -35.58 -24.64 -15.44
C LEU A 458 -36.19 -25.77 -14.60
N GLY A 459 -36.01 -25.75 -13.27
CA GLY A 459 -36.58 -26.74 -12.36
C GLY A 459 -38.11 -26.75 -12.40
N ARG A 460 -38.74 -25.57 -12.48
CA ARG A 460 -40.19 -25.44 -12.64
C ARG A 460 -40.67 -26.01 -13.98
N GLN A 461 -40.01 -25.66 -15.08
CA GLN A 461 -40.33 -26.20 -16.41
C GLN A 461 -40.22 -27.73 -16.45
N LEU A 462 -39.16 -28.30 -15.84
CA LEU A 462 -38.98 -29.74 -15.78
C LEU A 462 -40.06 -30.41 -14.92
N SER A 463 -40.43 -29.78 -13.80
CA SER A 463 -41.50 -30.29 -12.93
C SER A 463 -42.87 -30.25 -13.61
N GLU A 464 -43.16 -29.22 -14.42
CA GLU A 464 -44.37 -29.11 -15.23
C GLU A 464 -44.40 -30.22 -16.30
N GLN A 465 -43.29 -30.44 -17.01
CA GLN A 465 -43.17 -31.52 -17.99
C GLN A 465 -43.32 -32.92 -17.40
N LEU A 466 -42.79 -33.15 -16.19
CA LEU A 466 -42.97 -34.42 -15.47
C LEU A 466 -44.44 -34.65 -15.07
N ARG A 467 -45.19 -33.57 -14.82
CA ARG A 467 -46.62 -33.62 -14.48
C ARG A 467 -47.48 -33.81 -15.73
N GLU A 468 -47.07 -33.24 -16.86
CA GLU A 468 -47.73 -33.30 -18.18
C GLU A 468 -47.28 -34.49 -19.05
N ARG A 469 -46.88 -35.61 -18.44
CA ARG A 469 -46.20 -36.77 -19.07
C ARG A 469 -46.97 -37.53 -20.19
N GLN A 470 -47.89 -36.90 -20.91
CA GLN A 470 -48.73 -37.52 -21.93
C GLN A 470 -48.78 -36.90 -23.33
N GLY A 471 -48.01 -35.86 -23.73
CA GLY A 471 -48.32 -35.32 -25.08
C GLY A 471 -47.36 -34.54 -25.96
N ALA A 472 -46.17 -34.07 -25.57
CA ALA A 472 -45.43 -33.20 -26.49
C ALA A 472 -43.90 -33.34 -26.48
N SER A 473 -43.35 -33.62 -27.67
CA SER A 473 -41.93 -33.54 -28.03
C SER A 473 -41.40 -32.09 -28.11
N SER A 474 -42.22 -31.08 -27.79
CA SER A 474 -41.90 -29.64 -27.88
C SER A 474 -41.00 -29.13 -26.73
N GLY A 475 -40.76 -29.93 -25.69
CA GLY A 475 -40.04 -29.52 -24.49
C GLY A 475 -38.51 -29.36 -24.64
N LEU A 476 -37.91 -29.97 -25.66
CA LEU A 476 -36.44 -30.02 -25.80
C LEU A 476 -35.83 -28.66 -26.17
N SER A 477 -36.54 -27.87 -26.99
CA SER A 477 -36.09 -26.53 -27.41
C SER A 477 -36.06 -25.54 -26.24
N ALA A 478 -37.10 -25.55 -25.40
CA ALA A 478 -37.19 -24.70 -24.21
C ALA A 478 -36.14 -25.04 -23.15
N ALA A 479 -35.91 -26.34 -22.91
CA ALA A 479 -34.83 -26.80 -22.03
C ALA A 479 -33.45 -26.44 -22.59
N GLY A 480 -33.24 -26.62 -23.90
CA GLY A 480 -32.00 -26.24 -24.59
C GLY A 480 -31.67 -24.74 -24.50
N ALA A 481 -32.69 -23.87 -24.64
CA ALA A 481 -32.53 -22.43 -24.45
C ALA A 481 -32.10 -22.08 -23.03
N SER A 482 -32.73 -22.69 -22.01
CA SER A 482 -32.39 -22.51 -20.60
C SER A 482 -30.97 -23.01 -20.28
N PHE A 483 -30.56 -24.16 -20.82
CA PHE A 483 -29.19 -24.65 -20.68
C PHE A 483 -28.16 -23.69 -21.31
N LYS A 484 -28.46 -23.14 -22.49
CA LYS A 484 -27.60 -22.15 -23.17
C LYS A 484 -27.49 -20.85 -22.35
N ALA A 485 -28.59 -20.38 -21.78
CA ALA A 485 -28.60 -19.20 -20.89
C ALA A 485 -27.73 -19.46 -19.64
N LEU A 486 -27.89 -20.62 -18.99
CA LEU A 486 -27.08 -21.05 -17.84
C LEU A 486 -25.59 -21.10 -18.19
N GLU A 487 -25.24 -21.68 -19.34
CA GLU A 487 -23.86 -21.78 -19.80
C GLU A 487 -23.25 -20.38 -20.03
N GLN A 488 -23.99 -19.45 -20.65
CA GLN A 488 -23.53 -18.08 -20.87
C GLN A 488 -23.31 -17.33 -19.55
N VAL A 489 -24.24 -17.43 -18.60
CA VAL A 489 -24.11 -16.80 -17.28
C VAL A 489 -22.92 -17.40 -16.53
N ARG A 490 -22.76 -18.73 -16.54
CA ARG A 490 -21.63 -19.42 -15.90
C ARG A 490 -20.29 -19.02 -16.50
N ARG A 491 -20.19 -18.90 -17.83
CA ARG A 491 -18.97 -18.42 -18.52
C ARG A 491 -18.61 -16.99 -18.11
N ARG A 492 -19.60 -16.09 -17.99
CA ARG A 492 -19.38 -14.72 -17.48
C ARG A 492 -18.89 -14.71 -16.03
N ILE A 493 -19.50 -15.52 -15.16
CA ILE A 493 -19.05 -15.70 -13.76
C ILE A 493 -17.60 -16.17 -13.73
N PHE A 494 -17.24 -17.18 -14.52
CA PHE A 494 -15.88 -17.70 -14.56
C PHE A 494 -14.86 -16.65 -15.01
N ARG A 495 -15.11 -15.95 -16.12
CA ARG A 495 -14.20 -14.89 -16.61
C ARG A 495 -13.96 -13.83 -15.55
N LEU A 496 -15.02 -13.32 -14.93
CA LEU A 496 -14.89 -12.29 -13.90
C LEU A 496 -14.20 -12.82 -12.63
N LYS A 497 -14.51 -14.04 -12.19
CA LYS A 497 -13.87 -14.67 -11.03
C LYS A 497 -12.37 -14.86 -11.23
N PHE A 498 -11.95 -15.32 -12.41
CA PHE A 498 -10.53 -15.49 -12.72
C PHE A 498 -9.81 -14.16 -12.94
N PHE A 499 -10.48 -13.15 -13.50
CA PHE A 499 -9.95 -11.78 -13.53
C PHE A 499 -9.71 -11.23 -12.12
N ILE A 500 -10.69 -11.35 -11.21
CA ILE A 500 -10.53 -10.96 -9.80
C ILE A 500 -9.35 -11.70 -9.15
N LYS A 501 -9.20 -13.01 -9.41
CA LYS A 501 -8.08 -13.80 -8.90
C LYS A 501 -6.73 -13.31 -9.43
N ALA A 502 -6.64 -13.04 -10.73
CA ALA A 502 -5.42 -12.52 -11.36
C ALA A 502 -5.04 -11.14 -10.80
N LEU A 503 -6.02 -10.23 -10.72
CA LEU A 503 -5.85 -8.89 -10.14
C LEU A 503 -5.43 -8.96 -8.66
N ASN A 504 -6.07 -9.80 -7.86
CA ASN A 504 -5.65 -10.00 -6.47
C ASN A 504 -4.21 -10.49 -6.37
N ASN A 505 -3.82 -11.46 -7.20
CA ASN A 505 -2.46 -11.99 -7.19
C ASN A 505 -1.43 -10.94 -7.61
N PHE A 506 -1.74 -10.13 -8.62
CA PHE A 506 -0.91 -9.01 -9.04
C PHE A 506 -0.72 -7.99 -7.90
N LEU A 507 -1.82 -7.57 -7.25
CA LEU A 507 -1.75 -6.64 -6.12
C LEU A 507 -0.93 -7.23 -4.95
N THR A 508 -1.09 -8.53 -4.64
CA THR A 508 -0.28 -9.19 -3.59
C THR A 508 1.21 -9.24 -3.94
N ALA A 509 1.57 -9.35 -5.22
CA ALA A 509 2.95 -9.38 -5.70
C ALA A 509 3.59 -7.98 -5.81
N LEU A 510 2.78 -6.92 -5.89
CA LEU A 510 3.28 -5.55 -5.96
C LEU A 510 3.95 -5.10 -4.66
N THR A 511 3.45 -5.54 -3.51
CA THR A 511 4.03 -5.13 -2.21
C THR A 511 5.45 -5.67 -1.98
N PRO A 512 5.77 -6.97 -2.20
CA PRO A 512 7.16 -7.43 -2.13
C PRO A 512 8.07 -6.73 -3.12
N PHE A 513 7.58 -6.37 -4.31
CA PHE A 513 8.35 -5.57 -5.28
C PHE A 513 8.75 -4.22 -4.68
N LEU A 514 7.84 -3.52 -4.00
CA LEU A 514 8.14 -2.28 -3.30
C LEU A 514 9.16 -2.52 -2.17
N PHE A 515 9.06 -3.61 -1.42
CA PHE A 515 10.02 -3.92 -0.35
C PHE A 515 11.42 -4.24 -0.88
N TYR A 516 11.55 -5.01 -1.95
CA TYR A 516 12.86 -5.28 -2.52
C TYR A 516 13.49 -4.03 -3.12
N SER A 517 12.68 -3.16 -3.75
CA SER A 517 13.19 -1.93 -4.35
C SER A 517 13.60 -0.91 -3.28
N LEU A 518 12.68 -0.48 -2.42
CA LEU A 518 12.93 0.53 -1.39
C LEU A 518 13.72 -0.01 -0.22
N GLY A 519 13.32 -1.17 0.30
CA GLY A 519 14.03 -1.80 1.41
C GLY A 519 15.41 -2.29 1.02
N GLY A 520 15.61 -2.78 -0.21
CA GLY A 520 16.95 -3.10 -0.71
C GLY A 520 17.85 -1.86 -0.75
N TYR A 521 17.33 -0.73 -1.22
CA TYR A 521 18.03 0.56 -1.18
C TYR A 521 18.39 0.97 0.27
N PHE A 522 17.47 0.84 1.22
CA PHE A 522 17.74 1.17 2.64
C PHE A 522 18.73 0.23 3.32
N VAL A 523 18.83 -1.03 2.88
CA VAL A 523 19.90 -1.94 3.35
C VAL A 523 21.25 -1.47 2.82
N ILE A 524 21.34 -1.04 1.56
CA ILE A 524 22.59 -0.52 0.96
C ILE A 524 23.04 0.76 1.66
N GLU A 525 22.11 1.65 2.00
CA GLU A 525 22.40 2.86 2.80
C GLU A 525 22.67 2.56 4.29
N GLY A 526 22.52 1.32 4.74
CA GLY A 526 22.73 0.94 6.14
C GLY A 526 21.66 1.44 7.12
N ARG A 527 20.49 1.91 6.64
CA ARG A 527 19.39 2.39 7.49
C ARG A 527 18.61 1.26 8.15
N ILE A 528 18.46 0.14 7.44
CA ILE A 528 17.78 -1.07 7.95
C ILE A 528 18.70 -2.28 7.81
N THR A 529 18.57 -3.24 8.73
CA THR A 529 19.34 -4.49 8.64
C THR A 529 18.73 -5.42 7.60
N LEU A 530 19.54 -6.33 7.05
CA LEU A 530 19.07 -7.37 6.14
C LEU A 530 17.97 -8.23 6.80
N GLY A 531 18.14 -8.59 8.08
CA GLY A 531 17.12 -9.35 8.83
C GLY A 531 15.80 -8.60 9.02
N ALA A 532 15.81 -7.26 9.15
CA ALA A 532 14.58 -6.47 9.21
C ALA A 532 13.81 -6.53 7.89
N LEU A 533 14.49 -6.39 6.75
CA LEU A 533 13.89 -6.51 5.42
C LEU A 533 13.26 -7.90 5.20
N VAL A 534 14.01 -8.97 5.54
CA VAL A 534 13.52 -10.35 5.43
C VAL A 534 12.30 -10.58 6.32
N ALA A 535 12.29 -10.01 7.52
CA ALA A 535 11.17 -10.15 8.45
C ALA A 535 9.91 -9.42 7.96
N VAL A 536 10.05 -8.22 7.38
CA VAL A 536 8.94 -7.48 6.75
C VAL A 536 8.37 -8.27 5.56
N LEU A 537 9.23 -8.87 4.72
CA LEU A 537 8.81 -9.74 3.62
C LEU A 537 8.03 -10.98 4.10
N ALA A 538 8.50 -11.61 5.18
CA ALA A 538 7.81 -12.74 5.80
C ALA A 538 6.44 -12.32 6.37
N ALA A 539 6.38 -11.20 7.10
CA ALA A 539 5.15 -10.69 7.70
C ALA A 539 4.09 -10.33 6.63
N HIS A 540 4.50 -9.78 5.49
CA HIS A 540 3.59 -9.47 4.38
C HIS A 540 2.93 -10.68 3.74
N LYS A 541 3.62 -11.82 3.68
CA LYS A 541 3.00 -13.05 3.19
C LYS A 541 1.77 -13.42 4.02
N ASP A 542 1.84 -13.21 5.33
CA ASP A 542 0.76 -13.50 6.26
C ASP A 542 -0.33 -12.41 6.29
N PHE A 543 -0.05 -11.22 5.77
CA PHE A 543 -1.00 -10.09 5.69
C PHE A 543 -2.25 -10.38 4.84
N SER A 544 -2.09 -11.09 3.73
CA SER A 544 -3.18 -11.29 2.75
C SER A 544 -4.30 -12.23 3.24
N ALA A 545 -4.02 -13.14 4.17
CA ALA A 545 -4.98 -14.12 4.65
C ALA A 545 -6.08 -13.50 5.56
N PRO A 546 -5.75 -12.74 6.61
CA PRO A 546 -6.73 -12.10 7.48
C PRO A 546 -7.69 -11.16 6.74
N LEU A 547 -7.18 -10.40 5.77
CA LEU A 547 -8.01 -9.51 4.95
C LEU A 547 -9.08 -10.28 4.16
N LYS A 548 -8.71 -11.44 3.58
CA LYS A 548 -9.65 -12.32 2.86
C LYS A 548 -10.71 -12.88 3.80
N GLU A 549 -10.34 -13.25 5.02
CA GLU A 549 -11.30 -13.74 6.02
C GLU A 549 -12.29 -12.65 6.46
N LEU A 550 -11.85 -11.40 6.65
CA LEU A 550 -12.75 -10.28 6.93
C LEU A 550 -13.77 -10.04 5.80
N PHE A 551 -13.35 -10.19 4.54
CA PHE A 551 -14.28 -10.10 3.40
C PHE A 551 -15.27 -11.26 3.35
N ARG A 552 -14.84 -12.48 3.70
CA ARG A 552 -15.73 -13.65 3.79
C ARG A 552 -16.73 -13.48 4.91
N TYR A 553 -16.29 -12.97 6.07
CA TYR A 553 -17.16 -12.65 7.20
C TYR A 553 -18.28 -11.69 6.81
N TYR A 554 -17.98 -10.60 6.09
CA TYR A 554 -19.02 -9.67 5.63
C TYR A 554 -20.05 -10.36 4.71
N GLN A 555 -19.60 -11.25 3.82
CA GLN A 555 -20.50 -12.01 2.95
C GLN A 555 -21.38 -12.99 3.74
N ALA A 556 -20.77 -13.72 4.69
CA ALA A 556 -21.49 -14.65 5.57
C ALA A 556 -22.50 -13.92 6.45
N LEU A 557 -22.17 -12.72 6.93
CA LEU A 557 -23.07 -11.89 7.72
C LEU A 557 -24.33 -11.49 6.94
N GLU A 558 -24.19 -11.02 5.71
CA GLU A 558 -25.33 -10.64 4.87
C GLU A 558 -26.17 -11.86 4.48
N ASP A 559 -25.56 -13.00 4.14
CA ASP A 559 -26.30 -14.24 3.84
C ASP A 559 -27.11 -14.70 5.07
N THR A 560 -26.46 -14.73 6.23
CA THR A 560 -27.10 -15.14 7.50
C THR A 560 -28.24 -14.19 7.88
N ARG A 561 -28.07 -12.89 7.66
CA ARG A 561 -29.10 -11.88 7.92
C ARG A 561 -30.34 -12.11 7.08
N ILE A 562 -30.17 -12.41 5.78
CA ILE A 562 -31.29 -12.67 4.86
C ILE A 562 -32.05 -13.93 5.31
N ARG A 563 -31.33 -15.04 5.57
CA ARG A 563 -31.94 -16.29 6.06
C ARG A 563 -32.70 -16.11 7.37
N TYR A 564 -32.14 -15.35 8.32
CA TYR A 564 -32.82 -15.04 9.57
C TYR A 564 -34.12 -14.27 9.35
N GLN A 565 -34.14 -13.31 8.42
CA GLN A 565 -35.33 -12.56 8.06
C GLN A 565 -36.40 -13.46 7.43
N GLU A 566 -36.02 -14.36 6.52
CA GLU A 566 -36.93 -15.34 5.91
C GLU A 566 -37.59 -16.23 6.97
N ILE A 567 -36.81 -16.77 7.92
CA ILE A 567 -37.33 -17.58 9.04
C ILE A 567 -38.29 -16.77 9.90
N THR A 568 -37.94 -15.53 10.27
CA THR A 568 -38.84 -14.70 11.09
C THR A 568 -40.13 -14.32 10.35
N THR A 569 -40.08 -14.18 9.03
CA THR A 569 -41.25 -13.87 8.19
C THR A 569 -42.18 -15.08 8.08
N PHE A 570 -41.62 -16.28 7.95
CA PHE A 570 -42.37 -17.54 7.96
C PHE A 570 -43.25 -17.68 9.23
N PHE A 571 -42.69 -17.37 10.41
CA PHE A 571 -43.43 -17.43 11.67
C PHE A 571 -44.29 -16.20 12.00
N ALA A 572 -44.20 -15.12 11.22
CA ALA A 572 -44.98 -13.91 11.46
C ALA A 572 -46.40 -13.98 10.86
N GLY A 573 -46.69 -15.01 10.06
CA GLY A 573 -47.86 -15.02 9.17
C GLY A 573 -47.68 -14.02 8.03
N THR A 574 -48.20 -14.33 6.85
CA THR A 574 -48.01 -13.53 5.63
C THR A 574 -48.27 -12.04 5.89
N PRO A 575 -47.32 -11.11 5.67
CA PRO A 575 -47.68 -9.69 5.62
C PRO A 575 -48.62 -9.48 4.42
N PRO A 576 -49.60 -8.56 4.49
CA PRO A 576 -50.54 -8.35 3.40
C PRO A 576 -49.77 -8.16 2.09
N ARG A 577 -50.14 -9.00 1.12
CA ARG A 577 -49.59 -9.08 -0.23
C ARG A 577 -49.35 -7.66 -0.74
N MET A 578 -48.13 -7.35 -1.17
CA MET A 578 -47.77 -6.09 -1.84
C MET A 578 -48.42 -5.96 -3.23
N GLU A 579 -49.72 -6.22 -3.34
CA GLU A 579 -50.55 -5.92 -4.51
C GLU A 579 -51.39 -4.66 -4.29
N GLU A 580 -51.67 -4.26 -3.04
CA GLU A 580 -52.48 -3.06 -2.78
C GLU A 580 -51.71 -1.72 -2.90
N GLN A 581 -50.37 -1.72 -2.81
CA GLN A 581 -49.59 -0.49 -2.97
C GLN A 581 -49.30 -0.11 -4.43
N GLN A 582 -49.48 -1.02 -5.39
CA GLN A 582 -49.43 -0.66 -6.82
C GLN A 582 -50.78 -0.14 -7.35
N SER A 583 -51.91 -0.54 -6.77
CA SER A 583 -53.24 0.01 -7.13
C SER A 583 -53.44 1.44 -6.59
N ALA A 584 -52.95 1.74 -5.39
CA ALA A 584 -53.08 3.08 -4.79
C ALA A 584 -52.15 4.15 -5.41
N GLY A 585 -51.07 3.72 -6.09
CA GLY A 585 -50.13 4.63 -6.78
C GLY A 585 -50.61 5.08 -8.17
N VAL A 586 -51.48 4.30 -8.82
CA VAL A 586 -52.00 4.62 -10.17
C VAL A 586 -53.24 5.54 -10.08
N HIS A 587 -54.03 5.46 -9.01
CA HIS A 587 -55.22 6.31 -8.85
C HIS A 587 -54.94 7.76 -8.40
N ARG A 588 -53.72 8.09 -7.94
CA ARG A 588 -53.37 9.48 -7.55
C ARG A 588 -52.80 10.35 -8.68
N LEU A 589 -52.54 9.78 -9.86
CA LEU A 589 -52.02 10.53 -11.02
C LEU A 589 -53.08 10.89 -12.07
N ALA A 590 -54.34 10.52 -11.85
CA ALA A 590 -55.42 10.70 -12.82
C ALA A 590 -56.54 11.66 -12.36
N ILE A 591 -56.26 12.70 -11.58
CA ILE A 591 -57.21 13.80 -11.37
C ILE A 591 -56.45 15.14 -11.25
N ARG A 592 -56.08 15.70 -12.39
CA ARG A 592 -55.95 17.15 -12.59
C ARG A 592 -56.37 17.44 -14.04
N ARG A 593 -57.68 17.54 -14.28
CA ARG A 593 -58.18 18.30 -15.42
C ARG A 593 -57.98 19.79 -15.09
N PRO A 594 -57.45 20.62 -16.00
CA PRO A 594 -57.50 22.06 -15.85
C PRO A 594 -58.94 22.54 -16.12
N PRO A 595 -59.34 23.70 -15.55
CA PRO A 595 -60.67 24.25 -15.81
C PRO A 595 -60.73 24.80 -17.23
N GLU A 596 -61.69 24.35 -18.02
CA GLU A 596 -62.16 25.07 -19.20
C GLU A 596 -63.02 26.25 -18.72
N HIS A 597 -62.62 27.48 -19.03
CA HIS A 597 -63.52 28.53 -19.53
C HIS A 597 -62.74 29.77 -20.00
N ALA A 598 -63.26 30.34 -21.08
CA ALA A 598 -63.10 31.71 -21.60
C ALA A 598 -62.03 31.99 -22.69
N LEU A 599 -62.45 31.71 -23.94
CA LEU A 599 -62.74 32.70 -25.01
C LEU A 599 -61.64 33.67 -25.50
N SER A 600 -61.37 33.52 -26.81
CA SER A 600 -61.47 34.55 -27.87
C SER A 600 -60.24 35.40 -28.24
N GLN A 601 -60.08 35.54 -29.58
CA GLN A 601 -59.36 36.57 -30.34
C GLN A 601 -57.82 36.47 -30.21
N THR A 602 -57.01 36.26 -31.24
CA THR A 602 -57.03 36.62 -32.68
C THR A 602 -56.08 35.68 -33.42
#